data_AF-A0A143PQN1-F1
#
_entry.id   AF-A0A143PQN1-F1
#
_cell.length_a   1.000
_cell.length_b   1.000
_cell.length_c   1.000
_cell.angle_alpha   90.00
_cell.angle_beta   90.00
_cell.angle_gamma   90.00
#
_symmetry.space_group_name_H-M   'P 1'
#
loop_
_entity.id
_entity.type
_entity.pdbx_description
1 polymer ?
#
loop_
_entity_poly.entity_id
_entity_poly.type
_entity_poly.pdbx_seq_one_letter_code
_entity_poly.pdbx_strand_id
1 'polypeptide(L)'
;MVNPASIQPIAPVRVPVPPRDRSYIHEVKFDGFRGVIYIGQGEPAVYSKRGYRFARFAQLGRNVTDALRGRAAILDGEIVCLDANGRPDFAALMTRRGTPVYAAFDLLALDGQDLRALPLLDRERRLRRLIRQDGPALRYVPHVRCDGVDFSGRRVHSISKASSASRPARRTSASRARGGRR
;
A
#
# COMPACT_ATOMS: atom_id res chain seq x y z
N MET A 1 -2.83 15.09 -14.02
CA MET A 1 -2.16 14.43 -12.88
C MET A 1 -3.24 14.02 -11.87
N VAL A 2 -3.22 12.79 -11.34
CA VAL A 2 -4.28 12.34 -10.41
C VAL A 2 -4.11 13.05 -9.06
N ASN A 3 -5.17 13.66 -8.54
CA ASN A 3 -5.13 14.43 -7.30
C ASN A 3 -4.84 13.51 -6.10
N PRO A 4 -3.81 13.78 -5.27
CA PRO A 4 -3.49 12.97 -4.10
C PRO A 4 -4.65 12.79 -3.12
N ALA A 5 -5.49 13.81 -2.95
CA ALA A 5 -6.66 13.73 -2.08
C ALA A 5 -7.78 12.82 -2.63
N SER A 6 -7.74 12.48 -3.92
CA SER A 6 -8.74 11.64 -4.60
C SER A 6 -8.40 10.15 -4.62
N ILE A 7 -7.17 9.78 -4.24
CA ILE A 7 -6.74 8.39 -4.14
C ILE A 7 -6.78 7.96 -2.68
N GLN A 8 -7.76 7.12 -2.35
CA GLN A 8 -7.74 6.38 -1.09
C GLN A 8 -7.25 4.96 -1.31
N PRO A 9 -6.33 4.48 -0.46
CA PRO A 9 -5.88 3.09 -0.50
C PRO A 9 -7.04 2.12 -0.22
N ILE A 10 -6.98 0.95 -0.85
CA ILE A 10 -8.05 -0.04 -0.80
C ILE A 10 -8.02 -0.72 0.57
N ALA A 11 -9.09 -0.61 1.33
CA ALA A 11 -9.21 -1.33 2.59
C ALA A 11 -9.54 -2.81 2.29
N PRO A 12 -8.76 -3.78 2.81
CA PRO A 12 -9.15 -5.17 2.73
C PRO A 12 -10.46 -5.36 3.49
N VAL A 13 -11.32 -6.25 2.98
CA VAL A 13 -12.55 -6.65 3.66
C VAL A 13 -12.17 -7.73 4.66
N ARG A 14 -12.42 -7.49 5.95
CA ARG A 14 -12.21 -8.50 6.99
C ARG A 14 -13.30 -9.56 6.87
N VAL A 15 -12.90 -10.80 6.64
CA VAL A 15 -13.78 -11.97 6.65
C VAL A 15 -13.40 -12.90 7.79
N PRO A 16 -14.37 -13.53 8.49
CA PRO A 16 -14.09 -14.38 9.65
C PRO A 16 -13.38 -15.69 9.29
N VAL A 17 -13.58 -16.17 8.06
CA VAL A 17 -12.93 -17.38 7.53
C VAL A 17 -12.33 -17.05 6.17
N PRO A 18 -11.06 -17.41 5.91
CA PRO A 18 -10.50 -17.27 4.57
C PRO A 18 -11.33 -18.04 3.54
N PRO A 19 -11.78 -17.40 2.45
CA PRO A 19 -12.43 -18.11 1.36
C PRO A 19 -11.46 -19.15 0.80
N ARG A 20 -11.94 -20.39 0.60
CA ARG A 20 -11.14 -21.50 0.05
C ARG A 20 -11.08 -21.50 -1.48
N ASP A 21 -11.68 -20.49 -2.11
CA ASP A 21 -11.73 -20.35 -3.56
C ASP A 21 -10.37 -19.84 -4.09
N ARG A 22 -9.88 -20.49 -5.15
CA ARG A 22 -8.64 -20.15 -5.88
C ARG A 22 -8.68 -18.76 -6.53
N SER A 23 -9.85 -18.11 -6.58
CA SER A 23 -10.02 -16.74 -7.06
C SER A 23 -9.53 -15.67 -6.07
N TYR A 24 -9.09 -16.07 -4.86
CA TYR A 24 -8.54 -15.20 -3.84
C TYR A 24 -7.01 -15.26 -3.78
N ILE A 25 -6.41 -14.12 -3.43
CA ILE A 25 -4.98 -14.00 -3.14
C ILE A 25 -4.79 -13.54 -1.70
N HIS A 26 -3.70 -13.99 -1.09
CA HIS A 26 -3.36 -13.75 0.29
C HIS A 26 -2.13 -12.85 0.40
N GLU A 27 -2.14 -11.91 1.33
CA GLU A 27 -1.04 -10.97 1.53
C GLU A 27 -0.34 -11.22 2.86
N VAL A 28 1.00 -11.17 2.85
CA VAL A 28 1.80 -11.14 4.07
C VAL A 28 1.61 -9.78 4.72
N LYS A 29 1.13 -9.77 5.97
CA LYS A 29 1.04 -8.54 6.75
C LYS A 29 2.42 -8.19 7.30
N PHE A 30 2.91 -7.02 6.91
CA PHE A 30 4.03 -6.37 7.57
C PHE A 30 3.51 -5.59 8.79
N ASP A 31 4.23 -5.68 9.90
CA ASP A 31 3.97 -4.83 11.06
C ASP A 31 4.72 -3.51 10.85
N GLY A 32 4.03 -2.49 10.33
CA GLY A 32 4.59 -1.20 9.97
C GLY A 32 3.56 -0.08 9.96
N PHE A 33 3.85 0.98 9.19
CA PHE A 33 2.87 2.03 8.88
C PHE A 33 2.43 1.93 7.42
N ARG A 34 1.17 1.57 7.18
CA ARG A 34 0.59 1.66 5.83
C ARG A 34 0.61 3.09 5.32
N GLY A 35 1.27 3.29 4.18
CA GLY A 35 1.49 4.59 3.58
C GLY A 35 1.34 4.56 2.07
N VAL A 36 0.70 5.59 1.52
CA VAL A 36 0.62 5.85 0.08
C VAL A 36 1.66 6.90 -0.27
N ILE A 37 2.56 6.57 -1.20
CA ILE A 37 3.58 7.51 -1.71
C ILE A 37 3.07 8.10 -3.01
N TYR A 38 3.09 9.42 -3.09
CA TYR A 38 2.76 10.20 -4.28
C TYR A 38 4.02 10.80 -4.88
N ILE A 39 4.27 10.49 -6.15
CA ILE A 39 5.41 10.95 -6.93
C ILE A 39 4.86 11.61 -8.19
N GLY A 40 5.26 12.85 -8.45
CA GLY A 40 4.79 13.63 -9.59
C GLY A 40 5.75 14.77 -9.90
N GLN A 41 5.22 15.86 -10.45
CA GLN A 41 5.98 17.08 -10.73
C GLN A 41 6.17 17.87 -9.41
N GLY A 42 7.09 17.44 -8.55
CA GLY A 42 7.39 18.12 -7.28
C GLY A 42 7.87 17.19 -6.17
N GLU A 43 7.96 17.73 -4.95
CA GLU A 43 8.38 16.96 -3.77
C GLU A 43 7.44 15.78 -3.51
N PRO A 44 7.99 14.55 -3.38
CA PRO A 44 7.18 13.39 -3.07
C PRO A 44 6.55 13.53 -1.67
N ALA A 45 5.36 12.94 -1.51
CA ALA A 45 4.63 13.00 -0.27
C ALA A 45 4.12 11.62 0.14
N VAL A 46 4.26 11.31 1.42
CA VAL A 46 3.79 10.07 2.02
C VAL A 46 2.57 10.37 2.88
N TYR A 47 1.47 9.66 2.65
CA TYR A 47 0.24 9.81 3.43
C TYR A 47 -0.16 8.48 4.05
N SER A 48 -0.63 8.52 5.29
CA SER A 48 -1.29 7.37 5.93
C SER A 48 -2.54 6.94 5.15
N LYS A 49 -3.03 5.72 5.44
CA LYS A 49 -4.33 5.22 4.96
C LYS A 49 -5.49 6.21 5.15
N ARG A 50 -5.45 7.04 6.20
CA ARG A 50 -6.50 8.01 6.54
C ARG A 50 -6.28 9.40 5.91
N GLY A 51 -5.25 9.58 5.09
CA GLY A 51 -4.96 10.85 4.41
C GLY A 51 -4.13 11.85 5.23
N TYR A 52 -3.63 11.46 6.41
CA TYR A 52 -2.67 12.30 7.15
C TYR A 52 -1.28 12.21 6.54
N ARG A 53 -0.63 13.36 6.31
CA ARG A 53 0.74 13.43 5.79
C ARG A 53 1.74 12.94 6.84
N PHE A 54 2.61 12.02 6.45
CA PHE A 54 3.74 11.57 7.28
C PHE A 54 5.01 12.37 6.97
N ALA A 55 5.14 13.55 7.58
CA ALA A 55 6.33 14.39 7.40
C ALA A 55 7.64 13.65 7.75
N ARG A 56 7.62 12.75 8.75
CA ARG A 56 8.77 11.94 9.15
C ARG A 56 9.31 11.00 8.07
N PHE A 57 8.54 10.73 7.01
CA PHE A 57 8.93 9.85 5.90
C PHE A 57 9.21 10.63 4.60
N ALA A 58 9.43 11.94 4.68
CA ALA A 58 9.78 12.75 3.50
C ALA A 58 11.04 12.24 2.79
N GLN A 59 12.10 11.90 3.54
CA GLN A 59 13.32 11.35 2.94
C GLN A 59 13.09 9.99 2.29
N LEU A 60 12.25 9.13 2.90
CA LEU A 60 11.85 7.86 2.29
C LEU A 60 11.15 8.10 0.95
N GLY A 61 10.23 9.08 0.89
CA GLY A 61 9.57 9.48 -0.36
C GLY A 61 10.56 9.84 -1.46
N ARG A 62 11.59 10.65 -1.15
CA ARG A 62 12.65 11.01 -2.10
C ARG A 62 13.46 9.78 -2.56
N ASN A 63 13.90 8.95 -1.63
CA ASN A 63 14.65 7.74 -1.96
C ASN A 63 13.83 6.78 -2.85
N VAL A 64 12.52 6.70 -2.65
CA VAL A 64 11.62 5.92 -3.52
C VAL A 64 11.49 6.57 -4.90
N THR A 65 11.36 7.89 -4.98
CA THR A 65 11.38 8.62 -6.27
C THR A 65 12.66 8.33 -7.06
N ASP A 66 13.82 8.35 -6.41
CA ASP A 66 15.11 8.06 -7.03
C ASP A 66 15.17 6.61 -7.52
N ALA A 67 14.67 5.65 -6.71
CA ALA A 67 14.57 4.26 -7.10
C ALA A 67 13.68 4.04 -8.34
N LEU A 68 12.67 4.90 -8.53
CA LEU A 68 11.81 4.93 -9.72
C LEU A 68 12.36 5.80 -10.87
N ARG A 69 13.56 6.36 -10.73
CA ARG A 69 14.18 7.28 -11.70
C ARG A 69 13.28 8.48 -12.02
N GLY A 70 12.60 9.02 -11.00
CA GLY A 70 11.74 10.20 -11.13
C GLY A 70 10.39 9.96 -11.82
N ARG A 71 10.03 8.71 -12.15
CA ARG A 71 8.74 8.41 -12.78
C ARG A 71 7.58 8.77 -11.86
N ALA A 72 6.58 9.44 -12.43
CA ALA A 72 5.36 9.80 -11.70
C ALA A 72 4.56 8.53 -11.37
N ALA A 73 4.31 8.29 -10.10
CA ALA A 73 3.63 7.09 -9.63
C ALA A 73 2.89 7.35 -8.32
N ILE A 74 1.85 6.56 -8.07
CA ILE A 74 1.18 6.49 -6.78
C ILE A 74 1.21 5.04 -6.32
N LEU A 75 1.97 4.78 -5.25
CA LEU A 75 2.19 3.44 -4.71
C LEU A 75 1.45 3.27 -3.39
N ASP A 76 0.89 2.08 -3.16
CA ASP A 76 0.38 1.63 -1.85
C ASP A 76 1.33 0.57 -1.30
N GLY A 77 1.58 0.64 0.00
CA GLY A 77 2.68 -0.10 0.62
C GLY A 77 2.71 0.05 2.13
N GLU A 78 3.61 -0.72 2.74
CA GLU A 78 3.91 -0.65 4.16
C GLU A 78 5.30 -0.04 4.37
N ILE A 79 5.42 0.84 5.34
CA ILE A 79 6.72 1.38 5.79
C ILE A 79 7.19 0.53 6.96
N VAL A 80 8.35 -0.10 6.81
CA VAL A 80 8.94 -1.02 7.79
C VAL A 80 10.39 -0.63 8.08
N CYS A 81 10.96 -1.10 9.18
CA CYS A 81 12.41 -1.23 9.33
C CYS A 81 12.77 -2.72 9.23
N LEU A 82 13.96 -3.03 8.74
CA LEU A 82 14.46 -4.40 8.67
C LEU A 82 15.68 -4.56 9.57
N ASP A 83 15.77 -5.70 10.26
CA ASP A 83 16.98 -6.10 11.00
C ASP A 83 18.09 -6.61 10.06
N ALA A 84 19.23 -7.00 10.62
CA ALA A 84 20.36 -7.54 9.86
C ALA A 84 20.04 -8.84 9.08
N ASN A 85 18.99 -9.56 9.49
CA ASN A 85 18.51 -10.77 8.82
C ASN A 85 17.38 -10.48 7.82
N GLY A 86 17.05 -9.20 7.58
CA GLY A 86 15.98 -8.78 6.69
C GLY A 86 14.57 -8.98 7.25
N ARG A 87 14.42 -9.20 8.57
CA ARG A 87 13.12 -9.38 9.23
C ARG A 87 12.56 -8.02 9.66
N PRO A 88 11.23 -7.82 9.62
CA PRO A 88 10.62 -6.58 10.10
C PRO A 88 10.93 -6.32 11.58
N ASP A 89 11.51 -5.14 11.87
CA ASP A 89 11.77 -4.63 13.22
C ASP A 89 10.86 -3.43 13.49
N PHE A 90 9.70 -3.72 14.10
CA PHE A 90 8.74 -2.70 14.45
C PHE A 90 9.24 -1.77 15.57
N ALA A 91 10.06 -2.27 16.50
CA ALA A 91 10.60 -1.46 17.59
C ALA A 91 11.55 -0.39 17.04
N ALA A 92 12.42 -0.74 16.09
CA ALA A 92 13.30 0.22 15.42
C ALA A 92 12.52 1.27 14.62
N LEU A 93 11.39 0.90 14.01
CA LEU A 93 10.50 1.83 13.30
C LEU A 93 9.81 2.82 14.26
N MET A 94 9.34 2.34 15.41
CA MET A 94 8.69 3.16 16.44
C MET A 94 9.67 4.11 17.13
N THR A 95 10.85 3.60 17.50
CA THR A 95 11.92 4.38 18.16
C THR A 95 12.73 5.25 17.21
N ARG A 96 12.48 5.15 15.89
CA ARG A 96 13.20 5.88 14.83
C ARG A 96 14.71 5.59 14.77
N ARG A 97 15.12 4.40 15.21
CA ARG A 97 16.52 3.96 15.21
C ARG A 97 16.89 3.12 13.98
N GLY A 98 15.90 2.64 13.25
CA GLY A 98 16.10 1.90 12.00
C GLY A 98 15.96 2.78 10.75
N THR A 99 16.56 2.32 9.65
CA THR A 99 16.35 2.92 8.33
C THR A 99 15.02 2.41 7.76
N PRO A 100 14.05 3.30 7.48
CA PRO A 100 12.77 2.88 6.93
C PRO A 100 12.93 2.40 5.48
N VAL A 101 12.21 1.33 5.14
CA VAL A 101 12.10 0.73 3.83
C VAL A 101 10.63 0.76 3.43
N TYR A 102 10.34 1.10 2.18
CA TYR A 102 9.00 1.04 1.62
C TYR A 102 8.77 -0.30 0.93
N ALA A 103 7.89 -1.12 1.49
CA ALA A 103 7.47 -2.40 0.96
C ALA A 103 6.18 -2.19 0.14
N ALA A 104 6.32 -1.97 -1.17
CA ALA A 104 5.23 -1.66 -2.08
C ALA A 104 4.50 -2.94 -2.53
N PHE A 105 3.16 -2.92 -2.46
CA PHE A 105 2.32 -4.06 -2.88
C PHE A 105 1.27 -3.69 -3.93
N ASP A 106 0.88 -2.42 -4.09
CA ASP A 106 -0.05 -2.01 -5.15
C ASP A 106 0.42 -0.74 -5.89
N LEU A 107 0.00 -0.62 -7.15
CA LEU A 107 0.29 0.52 -8.03
C LEU A 107 -1.04 1.17 -8.44
N LEU A 108 -1.30 2.35 -7.87
CA LEU A 108 -2.58 3.05 -8.04
C LEU A 108 -2.56 3.98 -9.26
N ALA A 109 -1.41 4.55 -9.60
CA ALA A 109 -1.23 5.35 -10.80
C ALA A 109 0.22 5.26 -11.31
N LEU A 110 0.40 5.42 -12.63
CA LEU A 110 1.72 5.46 -13.27
C LEU A 110 1.68 6.39 -14.49
N ASP A 111 2.66 7.29 -14.58
CA ASP A 111 2.83 8.25 -15.68
C ASP A 111 1.54 9.01 -16.04
N GLY A 112 0.78 9.40 -15.00
CA GLY A 112 -0.48 10.12 -15.16
C GLY A 112 -1.71 9.25 -15.42
N GLN A 113 -1.57 7.95 -15.67
CA GLN A 113 -2.67 7.01 -15.81
C GLN A 113 -3.16 6.53 -14.44
N ASP A 114 -4.46 6.68 -14.16
CA ASP A 114 -5.11 6.02 -13.01
C ASP A 114 -5.32 4.54 -13.31
N LEU A 115 -4.78 3.67 -12.47
CA LEU A 115 -4.80 2.22 -12.66
C LEU A 115 -5.83 1.52 -11.79
N ARG A 116 -6.55 2.24 -10.92
CA ARG A 116 -7.49 1.65 -9.95
C ARG A 116 -8.65 0.92 -10.60
N ALA A 117 -9.01 1.28 -11.83
CA ALA A 117 -10.04 0.57 -12.59
C ALA A 117 -9.58 -0.81 -13.09
N LEU A 118 -8.27 -1.08 -13.13
CA LEU A 118 -7.73 -2.36 -13.57
C LEU A 118 -7.86 -3.43 -12.48
N PRO A 119 -7.93 -4.73 -12.84
CA PRO A 119 -7.80 -5.84 -11.90
C PRO A 119 -6.50 -5.77 -11.08
N LEU A 120 -6.53 -6.25 -9.83
CA LEU A 120 -5.38 -6.24 -8.93
C LEU A 120 -4.14 -6.92 -9.53
N LEU A 121 -4.32 -8.09 -10.15
CA LEU A 121 -3.23 -8.80 -10.83
C LEU A 121 -2.58 -7.98 -11.95
N ASP A 122 -3.34 -7.12 -12.64
CA ASP A 122 -2.80 -6.27 -13.70
C ASP A 122 -1.97 -5.13 -13.14
N ARG A 123 -2.39 -4.56 -12.01
CA ARG A 123 -1.64 -3.54 -11.28
C ARG A 123 -0.35 -4.13 -10.69
N GLU A 124 -0.41 -5.31 -10.11
CA GLU A 124 0.77 -6.04 -9.62
C GLU A 124 1.77 -6.33 -10.73
N ARG A 125 1.32 -6.82 -11.90
CA ARG A 125 2.21 -7.05 -13.06
C ARG A 125 2.87 -5.75 -13.53
N ARG A 126 2.19 -4.61 -13.42
CA ARG A 126 2.78 -3.29 -13.73
C ARG A 126 3.75 -2.86 -12.62
N LEU A 127 3.41 -3.06 -11.35
CA LEU A 127 4.27 -2.78 -10.21
C LEU A 127 5.58 -3.58 -10.28
N ARG A 128 5.50 -4.89 -10.57
CA ARG A 128 6.68 -5.74 -10.71
C ARG A 128 7.60 -5.32 -11.86
N ARG A 129 7.02 -4.83 -12.96
CA ARG A 129 7.80 -4.27 -14.08
C ARG A 129 8.44 -2.92 -13.73
N LEU A 130 7.79 -2.14 -12.89
CA LEU A 130 8.31 -0.86 -12.38
C LEU A 130 9.45 -1.08 -11.38
N ILE A 131 9.26 -2.00 -10.43
CA ILE A 131 10.25 -2.37 -9.39
C ILE A 131 10.94 -3.66 -9.80
N ARG A 132 11.94 -3.54 -10.69
CA ARG A 132 12.67 -4.69 -11.25
C ARG A 132 13.53 -5.41 -10.21
N GLN A 133 14.11 -4.65 -9.29
CA GLN A 133 15.00 -5.14 -8.24
C GLN A 133 14.68 -4.45 -6.92
N ASP A 134 14.80 -5.21 -5.84
CA ASP A 134 14.69 -4.66 -4.49
C ASP A 134 15.91 -3.81 -4.18
N GLY A 135 15.68 -2.72 -3.45
CA GLY A 135 16.69 -1.78 -3.01
C GLY A 135 16.60 -1.49 -1.51
N PRO A 136 17.50 -0.63 -1.01
CA PRO A 136 17.54 -0.25 0.39
C PRO A 136 16.32 0.57 0.83
N ALA A 137 15.70 1.32 -0.09
CA ALA A 137 14.54 2.17 0.21
C ALA A 137 13.21 1.64 -0.32
N LEU A 138 13.23 0.79 -1.35
CA LEU A 138 12.05 0.31 -2.05
C LEU A 138 12.16 -1.19 -2.30
N ARG A 139 11.15 -1.95 -1.89
CA ARG A 139 11.02 -3.38 -2.16
C ARG A 139 9.67 -3.70 -2.74
N TYR A 140 9.64 -4.64 -3.67
CA TYR A 140 8.41 -5.22 -4.19
C TYR A 140 7.95 -6.36 -3.27
N VAL A 141 6.70 -6.30 -2.82
CA VAL A 141 6.07 -7.39 -2.07
C VAL A 141 5.14 -8.16 -3.00
N PRO A 142 5.45 -9.44 -3.33
CA PRO A 142 4.49 -10.28 -4.01
C PRO A 142 3.33 -10.64 -3.09
N HIS A 143 2.13 -10.72 -3.67
CA HIS A 143 1.03 -11.41 -3.01
C HIS A 143 1.29 -12.91 -3.08
N VAL A 144 0.98 -13.62 -2.00
CA VAL A 144 1.09 -15.08 -1.95
C VAL A 144 -0.24 -15.67 -2.42
N ARG A 145 -0.19 -16.43 -3.52
CA ARG A 145 -1.27 -17.35 -3.84
C ARG A 145 -1.16 -18.54 -2.89
N CYS A 146 -2.07 -18.65 -1.93
CA CYS A 146 -2.25 -19.88 -1.17
C CYS A 146 -3.45 -20.61 -1.78
N ASP A 147 -3.23 -21.80 -2.34
CA ASP A 147 -4.32 -22.73 -2.60
C ASP A 147 -4.86 -23.17 -1.24
N GLY A 148 -5.97 -22.57 -0.80
CA GLY A 148 -6.89 -22.83 0.32
C GLY A 148 -6.65 -23.87 1.44
N VAL A 149 -5.47 -24.46 1.61
CA VAL A 149 -5.25 -25.67 2.43
C VAL A 149 -4.02 -25.61 3.33
N ASP A 150 -3.10 -24.65 3.19
CA ASP A 150 -1.94 -24.60 4.09
C ASP A 150 -1.72 -23.22 4.72
N PHE A 151 -2.45 -22.99 5.81
CA PHE A 151 -2.22 -21.87 6.74
C PHE A 151 -1.41 -22.31 7.98
N SER A 152 -0.79 -23.49 7.96
CA SER A 152 -0.01 -23.98 9.10
C SER A 152 1.26 -23.14 9.28
N GLY A 153 1.22 -22.17 10.20
CA GLY A 153 2.40 -21.45 10.69
C GLY A 153 2.75 -20.11 10.00
N ARG A 154 2.14 -19.75 8.86
CA ARG A 154 2.30 -18.40 8.26
C ARG A 154 1.08 -17.53 8.52
N ARG A 155 1.30 -16.43 9.24
CA ARG A 155 0.29 -15.45 9.67
C ARG A 155 -0.30 -14.67 8.46
N VAL A 156 -1.36 -15.20 7.84
CA VAL A 156 -2.12 -14.53 6.77
C VAL A 156 -3.19 -13.63 7.39
N HIS A 157 -3.22 -12.34 7.05
CA HIS A 157 -4.13 -11.37 7.68
C HIS A 157 -4.89 -10.45 6.71
N SER A 158 -4.66 -10.58 5.40
CA SER A 158 -5.36 -9.81 4.36
C SER A 158 -5.74 -10.75 3.21
N ILE A 159 -6.97 -10.61 2.73
CA ILE A 159 -7.57 -11.44 1.68
C ILE A 159 -8.20 -10.50 0.67
N SER A 160 -7.72 -10.58 -0.57
CA SER A 160 -8.17 -9.78 -1.69
C SER A 160 -8.64 -10.71 -2.81
N LYS A 161 -9.74 -10.39 -3.51
CA LYS A 161 -10.17 -11.17 -4.67
C LYS A 161 -9.33 -10.78 -5.88
N ALA A 162 -8.73 -11.75 -6.58
CA ALA A 162 -7.80 -11.50 -7.68
C ALA A 162 -8.41 -10.67 -8.83
N SER A 163 -9.73 -10.80 -9.03
CA SER A 163 -10.49 -10.14 -10.10
C SER A 163 -11.16 -8.82 -9.68
N SER A 164 -11.01 -8.36 -8.44
CA SER A 164 -11.73 -7.15 -8.00
C SER A 164 -11.08 -5.88 -8.56
N ALA A 165 -11.84 -5.14 -9.35
CA ALA A 165 -11.56 -3.73 -9.63
C ALA A 165 -11.66 -2.92 -8.32
N SER A 166 -10.81 -1.91 -8.17
CA SER A 166 -10.73 -1.13 -6.95
C SER A 166 -11.95 -0.21 -6.83
N ARG A 167 -12.71 -0.34 -5.74
CA ARG A 167 -13.72 0.68 -5.37
C ARG A 167 -13.15 1.53 -4.24
N PRO A 168 -13.06 2.87 -4.38
CA PRO A 168 -12.66 3.73 -3.28
C PRO A 168 -13.63 3.55 -2.10
N ALA A 169 -13.10 3.62 -0.87
CA ALA A 169 -13.92 3.52 0.32
C ALA A 169 -15.04 4.58 0.27
N ARG A 170 -16.28 4.14 0.39
CA ARG A 170 -17.46 5.02 0.35
C ARG A 170 -17.37 5.94 1.59
N ARG A 171 -17.23 7.25 1.40
CA ARG A 171 -17.50 8.21 2.48
C ARG A 171 -18.97 8.07 2.85
N THR A 172 -19.26 7.51 4.02
CA THR A 172 -20.52 7.80 4.69
C THR A 172 -20.44 9.25 5.14
N SER A 173 -20.98 10.17 4.34
CA SER A 173 -21.28 11.51 4.80
C SER A 173 -22.35 11.39 5.88
N ALA A 174 -21.97 11.49 7.15
CA ALA A 174 -22.91 11.78 8.21
C ALA A 174 -23.48 13.18 7.92
N SER A 175 -24.74 13.24 7.48
CA SER A 175 -25.47 14.48 7.31
C SER A 175 -25.63 15.14 8.68
N ARG A 176 -25.00 16.30 8.87
CA ARG A 176 -25.37 17.24 9.94
C ARG A 176 -26.81 17.66 9.74
N ALA A 177 -27.73 17.11 10.55
CA ALA A 177 -29.04 17.71 10.72
C ALA A 177 -28.86 18.98 11.56
N ARG A 178 -29.09 20.13 10.92
CA ARG A 178 -29.36 21.40 11.60
C ARG A 178 -30.66 21.24 12.39
N GLY A 179 -30.61 21.30 13.71
CA GLY A 179 -31.77 21.51 14.56
C GLY A 179 -31.71 22.92 15.12
N GLY A 180 -32.31 23.88 14.42
CA GLY A 180 -32.63 25.19 14.98
C GLY A 180 -33.98 25.11 15.72
N ARG A 181 -34.01 25.61 16.95
CA ARG A 181 -35.19 26.10 17.68
C ARG A 181 -34.64 27.24 18.57
N ARG A 182 -34.95 28.49 18.19
CA ARG A 182 -36.01 29.32 18.77
C ARG A 182 -35.84 29.51 20.27
#